data_AF-A0A1C6CCI2-F1
#
_entry.id   AF-A0A1C6CCI2-F1
#
_cell.length_a   1.000
_cell.length_b   1.000
_cell.length_c   1.000
_cell.angle_alpha   90.00
_cell.angle_beta   90.00
_cell.angle_gamma   90.00
#
_symmetry.space_group_name_H-M   'P 1'
#
loop_
_entity.id
_entity.type
_entity.pdbx_description
1 polymer ?
#
loop_
_entity_poly.entity_id
_entity_poly.type
_entity_poly.pdbx_seq_one_letter_code
_entity_poly.pdbx_strand_id
1 'polypeptide(L)'
;MTEISILDVIGVPAMYEMLAEEATELAHAAQKMARIQRGENPTPVTEEEARENLTEEFTDVIQCALELGLEADEEQISEKKVRFESRWIEANQKGQDNGKRTL
;
A
#
# COMPACT_ATOMS: atom_id res chain seq x y z
N MET A 1 21.31 -6.90 -28.36
CA MET A 1 20.83 -5.52 -28.22
C MET A 1 20.53 -5.38 -26.75
N THR A 2 21.37 -4.67 -25.99
CA THR A 2 21.05 -4.39 -24.57
C THR A 2 19.86 -3.45 -24.58
N GLU A 3 18.72 -3.90 -24.06
CA GLU A 3 17.59 -2.99 -23.84
C GLU A 3 18.06 -1.91 -22.85
N ILE A 4 17.97 -0.65 -23.27
CA ILE A 4 18.29 0.49 -22.43
C ILE A 4 17.13 0.60 -21.42
N SER A 5 17.43 0.43 -20.14
CA SER A 5 16.43 0.58 -19.09
C SER A 5 16.02 2.04 -18.93
N ILE A 6 14.83 2.32 -18.37
CA ILE A 6 14.44 3.71 -18.11
C ILE A 6 15.39 4.35 -17.09
N LEU A 7 15.94 3.56 -16.17
CA LEU A 7 17.00 3.98 -15.25
C LEU A 7 18.25 4.50 -15.99
N ASP A 8 18.65 3.84 -17.08
CA ASP A 8 19.78 4.28 -17.91
C ASP A 8 19.52 5.62 -18.61
N VAL A 9 18.25 5.99 -18.81
CA VAL A 9 17.83 7.22 -19.49
C VAL A 9 17.72 8.40 -18.52
N ILE A 10 17.07 8.21 -17.37
CA ILE A 10 16.75 9.31 -16.43
C ILE A 10 17.71 9.41 -15.24
N GLY A 11 18.44 8.32 -14.96
CA GLY A 11 19.35 8.21 -13.84
C GLY A 11 18.69 7.83 -12.51
N VAL A 12 19.51 7.32 -11.60
CA VAL A 12 19.07 6.77 -10.30
C VAL A 12 18.30 7.77 -9.43
N PRO A 13 18.71 9.05 -9.27
CA PRO A 13 17.95 9.99 -8.44
C PRO A 13 16.53 10.23 -8.95
N ALA A 14 16.36 10.41 -10.26
CA ALA A 14 15.06 10.61 -10.88
C ALA A 14 14.15 9.39 -10.71
N MET A 15 14.71 8.17 -10.74
CA MET A 15 13.93 6.96 -10.47
C MET A 15 13.44 6.88 -9.01
N TYR A 16 14.23 7.36 -8.04
CA TYR A 16 13.75 7.47 -6.65
C TYR A 16 12.68 8.55 -6.49
N GLU A 17 12.79 9.65 -7.22
CA GLU A 17 11.76 10.71 -7.26
C GLU A 17 10.44 10.14 -7.82
N MET A 18 10.51 9.38 -8.92
CA MET A 18 9.35 8.67 -9.47
C MET A 18 8.77 7.67 -8.46
N LEU A 19 9.59 6.79 -7.87
CA LEU A 19 9.10 5.85 -6.85
C LEU A 19 8.35 6.55 -5.71
N ALA A 20 8.82 7.72 -5.27
CA ALA A 20 8.16 8.50 -4.22
C ALA A 20 6.82 9.12 -4.69
N GLU A 21 6.75 9.57 -5.93
CA GLU A 21 5.53 10.07 -6.56
C GLU A 21 4.48 8.96 -6.67
N GLU A 22 4.82 7.82 -7.30
CA GLU A 22 3.92 6.67 -7.46
C GLU A 22 3.43 6.12 -6.10
N ALA A 23 4.31 6.08 -5.08
CA ALA A 23 3.92 5.65 -3.74
C ALA A 23 2.89 6.60 -3.09
N THR A 24 2.95 7.90 -3.41
CA THR A 24 1.99 8.90 -2.94
C THR A 24 0.65 8.75 -3.67
N GLU A 25 0.67 8.48 -4.97
CA GLU A 25 -0.54 8.22 -5.75
C GLU A 25 -1.23 6.92 -5.30
N LEU A 26 -0.47 5.84 -5.09
CA LEU A 26 -0.96 4.60 -4.49
C LEU A 26 -1.58 4.85 -3.11
N ALA A 27 -0.96 5.67 -2.26
CA ALA A 27 -1.50 6.02 -0.95
C ALA A 27 -2.86 6.74 -1.08
N HIS A 28 -3.00 7.66 -2.05
CA HIS A 28 -4.26 8.34 -2.32
C HIS A 28 -5.34 7.38 -2.87
N ALA A 29 -4.99 6.50 -3.81
CA ALA A 29 -5.91 5.49 -4.33
C ALA A 29 -6.40 4.53 -3.23
N ALA A 30 -5.51 4.08 -2.35
CA ALA A 30 -5.85 3.24 -1.21
C ALA A 30 -6.79 3.96 -0.23
N GLN A 31 -6.53 5.24 0.07
CA GLN A 31 -7.42 6.05 0.90
C GLN A 31 -8.81 6.24 0.26
N LYS A 32 -8.87 6.42 -1.05
CA LYS A 32 -10.13 6.54 -1.81
C LYS A 32 -10.95 5.25 -1.69
N MET A 33 -10.33 4.09 -1.91
CA MET A 33 -10.97 2.79 -1.72
C MET A 33 -11.45 2.60 -0.27
N ALA A 34 -10.63 2.96 0.73
CA ALA A 34 -11.01 2.84 2.13
C ALA A 34 -12.24 3.70 2.50
N ARG A 35 -12.38 4.88 1.90
CA ARG A 35 -13.56 5.76 2.07
C ARG A 35 -14.81 5.13 1.45
N ILE A 36 -14.71 4.59 0.23
CA ILE A 36 -15.79 3.86 -0.45
C ILE A 36 -16.29 2.71 0.43
N GLN A 37 -15.38 1.89 0.98
CA GLN A 37 -15.72 0.76 1.84
C GLN A 37 -16.42 1.18 3.14
N ARG A 38 -16.13 2.37 3.68
CA ARG A 38 -16.82 2.90 4.87
C ARG A 38 -18.14 3.61 4.55
N GLY A 39 -18.47 3.81 3.27
CA GLY A 39 -19.60 4.65 2.86
C GLY A 39 -19.40 6.13 3.23
N GLU A 40 -18.17 6.54 3.52
CA GLU A 40 -17.81 7.91 3.82
C GLU A 40 -17.48 8.59 2.50
N ASN A 41 -18.23 9.65 2.15
CA ASN A 41 -18.02 10.52 0.99
C ASN A 41 -18.62 9.99 -0.34
N PRO A 42 -19.59 10.69 -0.97
CA PRO A 42 -19.98 10.40 -2.33
C PRO A 42 -18.79 10.71 -3.26
N THR A 43 -18.07 9.67 -3.67
CA THR A 43 -17.06 9.78 -4.72
C THR A 43 -17.78 9.82 -6.06
N PRO A 44 -17.31 10.62 -7.04
CA PRO A 44 -17.89 10.60 -8.38
C PRO A 44 -17.56 9.31 -9.14
N VAL A 45 -16.67 8.47 -8.57
CA VAL A 45 -16.23 7.20 -9.13
C VAL A 45 -16.82 6.03 -8.36
N THR A 46 -17.06 4.95 -9.07
CA THR A 46 -17.51 3.65 -8.59
C THR A 46 -16.40 2.92 -7.83
N GLU A 47 -16.77 1.85 -7.11
CA GLU A 47 -15.79 0.96 -6.49
C GLU A 47 -14.88 0.28 -7.53
N GLU A 48 -15.43 -0.04 -8.70
CA GLU A 48 -14.68 -0.67 -9.80
C GLU A 48 -13.60 0.27 -10.33
N GLU A 49 -13.96 1.51 -10.68
CA GLU A 49 -12.97 2.53 -11.12
C GLU A 49 -11.92 2.80 -10.04
N ALA A 50 -12.31 2.81 -8.76
CA ALA A 50 -11.35 2.98 -7.67
C ALA A 50 -10.43 1.75 -7.49
N ARG A 51 -10.89 0.54 -7.86
CA ARG A 51 -10.08 -0.68 -7.86
C ARG A 51 -9.08 -0.65 -9.00
N GLU A 52 -9.53 -0.27 -10.20
CA GLU A 52 -8.67 -0.13 -11.38
C GLU A 52 -7.54 0.87 -11.12
N ASN A 53 -7.89 2.07 -10.64
CA ASN A 53 -6.89 3.07 -10.27
C ASN A 53 -5.93 2.53 -9.20
N LEU A 54 -6.41 1.82 -8.17
CA LEU A 54 -5.53 1.25 -7.15
C LEU A 54 -4.53 0.23 -7.74
N THR A 55 -4.97 -0.56 -8.71
CA THR A 55 -4.12 -1.54 -9.40
C THR A 55 -3.10 -0.86 -10.29
N GLU A 56 -3.47 0.22 -10.99
CA GLU A 56 -2.56 1.05 -11.80
C GLU A 56 -1.41 1.59 -10.94
N GLU A 57 -1.72 2.39 -9.90
CA GLU A 57 -0.67 2.98 -9.04
C GLU A 57 0.21 1.92 -8.36
N PHE A 58 -0.37 0.78 -8.00
CA PHE A 58 0.41 -0.33 -7.43
C PHE A 58 1.40 -0.90 -8.46
N THR A 59 0.98 -1.00 -9.71
CA THR A 59 1.83 -1.47 -10.81
C THR A 59 2.98 -0.49 -11.06
N ASP A 60 2.71 0.82 -11.02
CA ASP A 60 3.74 1.85 -11.24
C ASP A 60 4.79 1.89 -10.12
N VAL A 61 4.37 1.71 -8.86
CA VAL A 61 5.29 1.52 -7.73
C VAL A 61 6.16 0.27 -7.93
N ILE A 62 5.58 -0.85 -8.36
CA ILE A 62 6.32 -2.08 -8.62
C ILE A 62 7.31 -1.88 -9.77
N GLN A 63 6.92 -1.20 -10.85
CA GLN A 63 7.81 -0.90 -11.97
C GLN A 63 9.02 -0.09 -11.51
N CYS A 64 8.81 1.00 -10.76
CA CYS A 64 9.92 1.81 -10.22
C CYS A 64 10.84 0.99 -9.28
N ALA A 65 10.24 0.12 -8.46
CA ALA A 65 11.00 -0.77 -7.57
C ALA A 65 11.86 -1.78 -8.36
N LEU A 66 11.31 -2.38 -9.41
CA LEU A 66 12.02 -3.33 -10.27
C LEU A 66 13.18 -2.66 -11.03
N GLU A 67 12.97 -1.45 -11.55
CA GLU A 67 14.02 -0.67 -12.20
C GLU A 67 15.17 -0.33 -11.24
N LEU A 68 14.86 -0.09 -9.96
CA LEU A 68 15.85 0.13 -8.90
C LEU A 68 16.49 -1.18 -8.39
N GLY A 69 16.05 -2.34 -8.87
CA GLY A 69 16.51 -3.65 -8.37
C GLY A 69 16.09 -3.93 -6.92
N LEU A 70 14.98 -3.34 -6.47
CA LEU A 70 14.42 -3.62 -5.15
C LEU A 70 13.61 -4.90 -5.20
N GLU A 71 13.83 -5.76 -4.21
CA GLU A 71 13.10 -7.01 -4.04
C GLU A 71 12.35 -7.00 -2.71
N ALA A 72 11.18 -7.63 -2.71
CA ALA A 72 10.42 -7.84 -1.49
C ALA A 72 11.12 -8.88 -0.61
N ASP A 73 11.39 -8.51 0.63
CA ASP A 73 11.93 -9.44 1.64
C ASP A 73 10.77 -10.23 2.27
N GLU A 74 10.59 -11.48 1.84
CA GLU A 74 9.52 -12.37 2.30
C GLU A 74 9.58 -12.65 3.81
N GLU A 75 10.79 -12.77 4.38
CA GLU A 75 10.99 -12.99 5.80
C GLU A 75 10.47 -11.78 6.57
N GLN A 76 10.89 -10.57 6.20
CA GLN A 76 10.39 -9.33 6.80
C GLN A 76 8.87 -9.16 6.66
N ILE A 77 8.29 -9.55 5.52
CA ILE A 77 6.84 -9.52 5.32
C ILE A 77 6.16 -10.47 6.31
N SER A 78 6.66 -11.69 6.46
CA SER A 78 6.10 -12.69 7.36
C SER A 78 6.15 -12.23 8.83
N GLU A 79 7.29 -11.68 9.27
CA GLU A 79 7.47 -11.15 10.63
C GLU A 79 6.53 -9.97 10.91
N LYS A 80 6.37 -9.06 9.94
CA LYS A 80 5.46 -7.92 10.05
C LYS A 80 4.01 -8.38 10.16
N LYS A 81 3.62 -9.43 9.42
CA LYS A 81 2.28 -10.03 9.53
C LYS A 81 2.02 -10.58 10.93
N VAL A 82 2.92 -11.39 11.47
CA VAL A 82 2.82 -11.92 12.85
C VAL A 82 2.66 -10.77 13.85
N ARG A 83 3.51 -9.73 13.73
CA ARG A 83 3.45 -8.55 14.62
C ARG A 83 2.14 -7.78 14.50
N PHE A 84 1.57 -7.67 13.30
CA PHE A 84 0.29 -7.01 13.09
C PHE A 84 -0.86 -7.83 13.70
N GLU A 85 -0.87 -9.15 13.49
CA GLU A 85 -1.86 -10.07 14.07
C GLU A 85 -1.82 -10.04 15.60
N SER A 86 -0.63 -10.10 16.22
CA SER A 86 -0.50 -10.01 17.69
C SER A 86 -1.06 -8.68 18.23
N ARG A 87 -0.75 -7.55 17.58
CA ARG A 87 -1.29 -6.23 17.98
C ARG A 87 -2.82 -6.17 17.88
N TRP A 88 -3.39 -6.77 16.83
CA TRP A 88 -4.84 -6.81 16.64
C TRP A 88 -5.54 -7.67 17.69
N ILE A 89 -4.97 -8.84 18.03
CA ILE A 89 -5.48 -9.72 19.08
C ILE A 89 -5.46 -9.01 20.44
N GLU A 90 -4.34 -8.39 20.81
CA GLU A 90 -4.22 -7.65 22.09
C GLU A 90 -5.22 -6.49 22.19
N ALA A 91 -5.42 -5.72 21.11
CA ALA A 91 -6.36 -4.62 21.07
C ALA A 91 -7.81 -5.09 21.28
N ASN A 92 -8.18 -6.22 20.66
CA ASN A 92 -9.54 -6.76 20.74
C ASN A 92 -9.82 -7.56 22.03
N GLN A 93 -8.81 -8.17 22.66
CA GLN A 93 -8.97 -8.83 23.97
C GLN A 93 -9.16 -7.82 25.10
N LYS A 94 -8.45 -6.69 25.08
CA LYS A 94 -8.65 -5.59 26.06
C LYS A 94 -10.07 -4.99 25.99
N GLY A 95 -10.72 -5.04 24.83
CA GLY A 95 -12.12 -4.63 24.67
C GLY A 95 -13.12 -5.55 25.34
N GLN A 96 -12.85 -6.86 25.44
CA GLN A 96 -13.74 -7.84 26.07
C GLN A 96 -13.63 -7.87 27.61
N ASP A 97 -12.44 -7.62 28.15
CA ASP A 97 -12.22 -7.59 29.61
C ASP A 97 -12.79 -6.32 30.27
N ASN A 98 -12.85 -5.20 29.54
CA ASN A 98 -13.48 -3.98 30.03
C ASN A 98 -15.02 -4.05 30.03
N GLY A 99 -15.63 -4.93 29.24
CA GLY A 99 -17.09 -5.16 29.23
C GLY A 99 -17.61 -6.08 30.34
N LYS A 100 -16.73 -6.80 31.05
CA LYS A 100 -17.08 -7.66 32.20
C LYS A 100 -16.85 -6.99 33.57
N ARG A 101 -16.32 -5.77 33.59
CA ARG A 101 -16.19 -4.92 34.79
C ARG A 101 -17.28 -3.84 34.82
N THR A 102 -18.54 -4.24 34.74
CA THR A 102 -19.64 -3.41 35.24
C THR A 102 -20.68 -4.37 35.82
N LEU A 103 -21.00 -4.12 37.09
CA LEU A 103 -21.91 -4.86 37.95
C LEU A 103 -23.33 -4.95 37.36
#